data_AF-K3WRI2-F1
#
_entry.id   AF-K3WRI2-F1
#
_cell.length_a   1.000
_cell.length_b   1.000
_cell.length_c   1.000
_cell.angle_alpha   90.00
_cell.angle_beta   90.00
_cell.angle_gamma   90.00
#
_symmetry.space_group_name_H-M   'P 1'
#
loop_
_entity.id
_entity.type
_entity.pdbx_description
1 polymer ?
#
loop_
_entity_poly.entity_id
_entity_poly.type
_entity_poly.pdbx_seq_one_letter_code
_entity_poly.pdbx_strand_id
1 'polypeptide(L)'
;MATHLAHRLPWVSLCEVVDHMNKNNPGNHNPLDEEKHTKIVHHFARCLTDAIKEFAATDKSTDEEKWMFDIAKWDEWDHNGHHPTGMGAWMGDYPSILNGYLQLNLLLMDPEKYSSLIFSNGYCERRTTWMLEVLCGLCDGGHPDFLADHIKQAFDEHYCLKPLTADVLQILRDHCAMLFRCLYSTKEGNLALDAEFVANDLGLRFRYRRC
;
A
#
# COMPACT_ATOMS: atom_id res chain seq x y z
N MET A 1 19.41 -6.05 10.88
CA MET A 1 18.42 -5.04 10.46
C MET A 1 18.20 -5.21 8.97
N ALA A 2 17.05 -5.74 8.55
CA ALA A 2 16.73 -5.85 7.14
C ALA A 2 16.60 -4.43 6.57
N THR A 3 17.49 -4.06 5.66
CA THR A 3 17.39 -2.83 4.87
C THR A 3 16.06 -2.86 4.14
N HIS A 4 15.12 -2.06 4.63
CA HIS A 4 13.78 -1.88 4.08
C HIS A 4 13.86 -1.70 2.55
N LEU A 5 13.06 -2.48 1.83
CA LEU A 5 13.05 -2.64 0.36
C LEU A 5 12.81 -1.37 -0.44
N ALA A 6 12.47 -0.27 0.25
CA ALA A 6 12.41 1.06 -0.30
C ALA A 6 13.62 1.39 -1.20
N HIS A 7 14.84 0.96 -0.84
CA HIS A 7 16.03 1.34 -1.61
C HIS A 7 16.15 0.71 -3.02
N ARG A 8 15.40 -0.35 -3.37
CA ARG A 8 15.54 -1.05 -4.66
C ARG A 8 14.50 -0.68 -5.72
N LEU A 9 13.38 -0.07 -5.31
CA LEU A 9 12.32 0.30 -6.24
C LEU A 9 12.53 1.75 -6.72
N PRO A 10 12.07 2.11 -7.92
CA PRO A 10 12.25 3.45 -8.48
C PRO A 10 11.30 4.49 -7.85
N TRP A 11 11.35 4.64 -6.52
CA TRP A 11 10.47 5.54 -5.76
C TRP A 11 10.64 6.99 -6.16
N VAL A 12 11.86 7.44 -6.45
CA VAL A 12 12.09 8.84 -6.86
C VAL A 12 11.25 9.17 -8.10
N SER A 13 11.25 8.28 -9.10
CA SER A 13 10.44 8.46 -10.29
C SER A 13 8.95 8.36 -9.99
N LEU A 14 8.52 7.44 -9.12
CA LEU A 14 7.11 7.36 -8.71
C LEU A 14 6.67 8.65 -7.98
N CYS A 15 7.53 9.19 -7.11
CA CYS A 15 7.29 10.46 -6.40
C CYS A 15 7.12 11.62 -7.38
N GLU A 16 7.88 11.68 -8.48
CA GLU A 16 7.68 12.70 -9.53
C GLU A 16 6.26 12.65 -10.10
N VAL A 17 5.72 11.44 -10.34
CA VAL A 17 4.35 11.25 -10.80
C VAL A 17 3.36 11.74 -9.75
N VAL A 18 3.50 11.30 -8.50
CA VAL A 18 2.62 11.69 -7.39
C VAL A 18 2.62 13.21 -7.19
N ASP A 19 3.79 13.83 -7.24
CA ASP A 19 3.96 15.28 -7.07
C ASP A 19 3.31 16.08 -8.19
N HIS A 20 3.46 15.63 -9.43
CA HIS A 20 2.82 16.27 -10.58
C HIS A 20 1.30 16.24 -10.44
N MET A 21 0.76 15.09 -10.01
CA MET A 21 -0.69 14.93 -9.81
C MET A 21 -1.22 15.76 -8.63
N ASN A 22 -0.45 15.90 -7.54
CA ASN A 22 -0.84 16.74 -6.40
C ASN A 22 -0.83 18.25 -6.72
N LYS A 23 0.03 18.69 -7.67
CA LYS A 23 0.15 20.10 -8.05
C LYS A 23 -0.83 20.53 -9.14
N ASN A 24 -1.30 19.61 -9.98
CA ASN A 24 -2.13 19.95 -11.13
C ASN A 24 -3.62 19.82 -10.83
N ASN A 25 -4.37 20.88 -11.15
CA ASN A 25 -5.83 20.81 -11.19
C ASN A 25 -6.26 19.76 -12.24
N PRO A 26 -7.32 18.98 -11.99
CA PRO A 26 -7.80 17.92 -12.89
C PRO A 26 -8.23 18.39 -14.29
N GLY A 27 -8.14 19.69 -14.60
CA GLY A 27 -8.45 20.27 -15.91
C GLY A 27 -7.23 20.59 -16.78
N ASN A 28 -6.00 20.44 -16.29
CA ASN A 28 -4.78 20.79 -17.04
C ASN A 28 -4.06 19.52 -17.54
N HIS A 29 -4.71 18.81 -18.47
CA HIS A 29 -4.20 17.58 -19.07
C HIS A 29 -3.22 17.88 -20.21
N ASN A 30 -1.95 17.53 -20.02
CA ASN A 30 -0.95 17.49 -21.08
C ASN A 30 -0.70 16.03 -21.51
N PRO A 31 -1.04 15.64 -22.76
CA PRO A 31 -0.85 14.27 -23.24
C PRO A 31 0.59 13.74 -23.15
N LEU A 32 1.59 14.62 -23.25
CA LEU A 32 3.00 14.24 -23.14
C LEU A 32 3.39 13.86 -21.71
N ASP A 33 2.81 14.52 -20.71
CA ASP A 33 3.01 14.17 -19.32
C ASP A 33 2.35 12.83 -19.02
N GLU A 34 1.19 12.55 -19.65
CA GLU A 34 0.47 11.30 -19.50
C GLU A 34 1.26 10.08 -20.00
N GLU A 35 1.85 10.19 -21.19
CA GLU A 35 2.69 9.11 -21.74
C GLU A 35 3.93 8.87 -20.86
N LYS A 36 4.59 9.95 -20.43
CA LYS A 36 5.76 9.87 -19.54
C LYS A 36 5.41 9.17 -18.23
N HIS A 37 4.35 9.60 -17.57
CA HIS A 37 3.97 9.04 -16.28
C HIS A 37 3.46 7.60 -16.39
N THR A 38 2.73 7.27 -17.46
CA THR A 38 2.35 5.88 -17.76
C THR A 38 3.59 4.99 -17.82
N LYS A 39 4.63 5.40 -18.56
CA LYS A 39 5.89 4.64 -18.62
C LYS A 39 6.56 4.48 -17.25
N ILE A 40 6.55 5.52 -16.42
CA ILE A 40 7.08 5.46 -15.05
C ILE A 40 6.29 4.47 -14.19
N VAL A 41 4.95 4.52 -14.22
CA VAL A 41 4.09 3.62 -13.46
C VAL A 41 4.29 2.17 -13.87
N HIS A 42 4.31 1.87 -15.17
CA HIS A 42 4.58 0.51 -15.66
C HIS A 42 5.99 0.03 -15.30
N HIS A 43 7.00 0.91 -15.37
CA HIS A 43 8.35 0.54 -14.95
C HIS A 43 8.41 0.22 -13.46
N PHE A 44 7.81 1.06 -12.62
CA PHE A 44 7.71 0.82 -11.18
C PHE A 44 6.98 -0.49 -10.87
N ALA A 45 5.83 -0.74 -11.52
CA ALA A 45 5.05 -1.95 -11.35
C ALA A 45 5.87 -3.21 -11.67
N ARG A 46 6.61 -3.19 -12.79
CA ARG A 46 7.52 -4.28 -13.16
C ARG A 46 8.60 -4.51 -12.11
N CYS A 47 9.27 -3.45 -11.66
CA CYS A 47 10.29 -3.55 -10.61
C CYS A 47 9.72 -4.10 -9.30
N LEU A 48 8.51 -3.69 -8.91
CA LEU A 48 7.84 -4.21 -7.72
C LEU A 48 7.53 -5.70 -7.87
N THR A 49 6.93 -6.10 -8.98
CA THR A 49 6.64 -7.51 -9.28
C THR A 49 7.92 -8.37 -9.29
N ASP A 50 9.00 -7.89 -9.89
CA ASP A 50 10.27 -8.61 -9.92
C ASP A 50 10.86 -8.77 -8.51
N ALA A 51 10.77 -7.72 -7.68
CA ALA A 51 11.17 -7.79 -6.28
C ALA A 51 10.32 -8.81 -5.50
N ILE A 52 9.00 -8.81 -5.67
CA ILE A 52 8.09 -9.78 -5.03
C ILE A 52 8.51 -11.21 -5.41
N LYS A 53 8.81 -11.47 -6.69
CA LYS A 53 9.27 -12.80 -7.18
C LYS A 53 10.63 -13.20 -6.59
N GLU A 54 11.60 -12.29 -6.54
CA GLU A 54 12.92 -12.54 -5.94
C GLU A 54 12.78 -12.93 -4.46
N PHE A 55 11.92 -12.23 -3.72
CA PHE A 55 11.69 -12.51 -2.31
C PHE A 55 10.93 -13.82 -2.10
N ALA A 56 9.90 -14.09 -2.88
CA ALA A 56 9.20 -15.38 -2.84
C ALA A 56 10.17 -16.57 -3.05
N ALA A 57 11.13 -16.42 -3.98
CA ALA A 57 12.12 -17.46 -4.28
C ALA A 57 13.19 -17.64 -3.20
N THR A 58 13.44 -16.63 -2.37
CA THR A 58 14.50 -16.63 -1.35
C THR A 58 13.98 -16.75 0.08
N ASP A 59 12.66 -16.72 0.27
CA ASP A 59 12.02 -16.77 1.58
C ASP A 59 12.12 -18.17 2.23
N LYS A 60 12.81 -18.19 3.37
CA LYS A 60 13.06 -19.39 4.20
C LYS A 60 12.09 -19.53 5.37
N SER A 61 11.07 -18.67 5.45
CA SER A 61 10.04 -18.76 6.49
C SER A 61 9.32 -20.11 6.43
N THR A 62 8.84 -20.60 7.57
CA THR A 62 8.09 -21.86 7.65
C THR A 62 6.75 -21.74 6.94
N ASP A 63 6.09 -22.87 6.68
CA ASP A 63 4.76 -22.85 6.05
C ASP A 63 3.73 -22.17 6.96
N GLU A 64 3.85 -22.30 8.29
CA GLU A 64 2.99 -21.58 9.24
C GLU A 64 3.21 -20.07 9.19
N GLU A 65 4.47 -19.62 9.13
CA GLU A 65 4.78 -18.19 8.98
C GLU A 65 4.26 -17.65 7.65
N LYS A 66 4.37 -18.42 6.57
CA LYS A 66 3.86 -18.04 5.25
C LYS A 66 2.34 -17.98 5.23
N TRP A 67 1.68 -18.95 5.86
CA TRP A 67 0.22 -19.02 5.95
C TRP A 67 -0.34 -17.77 6.62
N MET A 68 0.26 -17.30 7.71
CA MET A 68 -0.17 -16.08 8.39
C MET A 68 -0.32 -14.88 7.44
N PHE A 69 0.56 -14.76 6.45
CA PHE A 69 0.54 -13.67 5.46
C PHE A 69 -0.13 -14.04 4.13
N ASP A 70 -0.70 -15.23 3.99
CA ASP A 70 -1.37 -15.65 2.75
C ASP A 70 -2.77 -15.03 2.68
N ILE A 71 -2.94 -14.06 1.78
CA ILE A 71 -4.19 -13.32 1.61
C ILE A 71 -5.36 -14.27 1.26
N ALA A 72 -5.09 -15.33 0.50
CA ALA A 72 -6.11 -16.31 0.11
C ALA A 72 -6.66 -17.12 1.31
N LYS A 73 -6.02 -17.00 2.47
CA LYS A 73 -6.36 -17.71 3.70
C LYS A 73 -7.04 -16.84 4.75
N TRP A 74 -7.18 -15.53 4.52
CA TRP A 74 -7.81 -14.63 5.48
C TRP A 74 -9.33 -14.85 5.60
N ASP A 75 -9.99 -15.30 4.54
CA ASP A 75 -11.40 -15.73 4.56
C ASP A 75 -11.67 -16.90 5.51
N GLU A 76 -10.66 -17.72 5.82
CA GLU A 76 -10.80 -18.82 6.79
C GLU A 76 -10.78 -18.32 8.25
N TRP A 77 -10.34 -17.08 8.48
CA TRP A 77 -10.04 -16.53 9.81
C TRP A 77 -11.03 -15.46 10.27
N ASP A 78 -11.63 -14.70 9.35
CA ASP A 78 -12.49 -13.58 9.70
C ASP A 78 -13.77 -13.59 8.86
N HIS A 79 -14.92 -13.56 9.53
CA HIS A 79 -16.24 -13.64 8.89
C HIS A 79 -16.64 -12.31 8.20
N ASN A 80 -15.67 -11.44 7.91
CA ASN A 80 -15.85 -10.08 7.43
C ASN A 80 -15.93 -9.94 5.90
N GLY A 81 -16.10 -11.05 5.17
CA GLY A 81 -16.37 -11.04 3.73
C GLY A 81 -15.22 -10.47 2.91
N HIS A 82 -14.06 -11.13 2.94
CA HIS A 82 -12.91 -10.69 2.16
C HIS A 82 -13.18 -10.91 0.66
N HIS A 83 -12.60 -10.04 -0.16
CA HIS A 83 -12.75 -10.12 -1.60
C HIS A 83 -11.44 -9.70 -2.27
N PRO A 84 -10.80 -10.55 -3.08
CA PRO A 84 -9.46 -10.28 -3.61
C PRO A 84 -9.33 -8.92 -4.33
N THR A 85 -10.38 -8.52 -5.04
CA THR A 85 -10.44 -7.26 -5.81
C THR A 85 -11.45 -6.24 -5.26
N GLY A 86 -12.17 -6.57 -4.18
CA GLY A 86 -13.23 -5.74 -3.61
C GLY A 86 -14.60 -5.92 -4.29
N MET A 87 -15.67 -5.50 -3.59
CA MET A 87 -17.04 -5.53 -4.07
C MET A 87 -17.84 -4.35 -3.49
N GLY A 88 -18.55 -3.59 -4.35
CA GLY A 88 -19.35 -2.45 -3.90
C GLY A 88 -18.49 -1.37 -3.24
N ALA A 89 -18.70 -1.13 -1.94
CA ALA A 89 -17.93 -0.16 -1.15
C ALA A 89 -16.68 -0.78 -0.49
N TRP A 90 -16.40 -2.08 -0.65
CA TRP A 90 -15.29 -2.76 0.01
C TRP A 90 -14.00 -2.65 -0.81
N MET A 91 -12.89 -2.29 -0.15
CA MET A 91 -11.57 -2.39 -0.75
C MET A 91 -11.18 -3.87 -0.84
N GLY A 92 -10.62 -4.29 -1.96
CA GLY A 92 -10.10 -5.65 -2.05
C GLY A 92 -8.85 -5.85 -1.22
N ASP A 93 -8.57 -7.08 -0.83
CA ASP A 93 -7.38 -7.39 -0.03
C ASP A 93 -6.09 -7.03 -0.80
N TYR A 94 -6.00 -7.37 -2.08
CA TYR A 94 -4.82 -7.01 -2.88
C TYR A 94 -4.67 -5.49 -3.05
N PRO A 95 -5.70 -4.75 -3.50
CA PRO A 95 -5.64 -3.29 -3.52
C PRO A 95 -5.28 -2.68 -2.16
N SER A 96 -5.83 -3.17 -1.05
CA SER A 96 -5.54 -2.59 0.28
C SER A 96 -4.10 -2.81 0.72
N ILE A 97 -3.55 -4.01 0.51
CA ILE A 97 -2.15 -4.32 0.81
C ILE A 97 -1.20 -3.52 -0.08
N LEU A 98 -1.44 -3.51 -1.39
CA LEU A 98 -0.63 -2.77 -2.35
C LEU A 98 -0.64 -1.27 -2.05
N ASN A 99 -1.83 -0.69 -1.90
CA ASN A 99 -1.98 0.74 -1.63
C ASN A 99 -1.43 1.13 -0.25
N GLY A 100 -1.64 0.30 0.77
CA GLY A 100 -1.05 0.49 2.09
C GLY A 100 0.47 0.52 2.02
N TYR A 101 1.07 -0.46 1.33
CA TYR A 101 2.52 -0.54 1.15
C TYR A 101 3.07 0.72 0.46
N LEU A 102 2.43 1.16 -0.63
CA LEU A 102 2.85 2.34 -1.39
C LEU A 102 2.71 3.63 -0.59
N GLN A 103 1.55 3.86 0.02
CA GLN A 103 1.28 5.09 0.77
C GLN A 103 2.19 5.20 1.99
N LEU A 104 2.37 4.13 2.76
CA LEU A 104 3.28 4.16 3.90
C LEU A 104 4.74 4.35 3.47
N ASN A 105 5.18 3.77 2.35
CA ASN A 105 6.52 4.06 1.82
C ASN A 105 6.66 5.52 1.38
N LEU A 106 5.66 6.12 0.74
CA LEU A 106 5.67 7.55 0.40
C LEU A 106 5.77 8.40 1.68
N LEU A 107 5.00 8.08 2.72
CA LEU A 107 5.10 8.76 4.03
C LEU A 107 6.51 8.69 4.60
N LEU A 108 7.12 7.50 4.55
CA LEU A 108 8.46 7.24 5.08
C LEU A 108 9.57 7.92 4.27
N MET A 109 9.31 8.28 3.01
CA MET A 109 10.24 9.01 2.15
C MET A 109 10.29 10.50 2.51
N ASP A 110 9.13 11.14 2.65
CA ASP A 110 9.01 12.56 3.00
C ASP A 110 7.68 12.81 3.74
N PRO A 111 7.70 12.75 5.08
CA PRO A 111 6.46 12.87 5.83
C PRO A 111 5.82 14.25 5.73
N GLU A 112 6.62 15.32 5.62
CA GLU A 112 6.10 16.68 5.51
C GLU A 112 5.29 16.85 4.22
N LYS A 113 5.77 16.22 3.15
CA LYS A 113 5.17 16.31 1.82
C LYS A 113 4.00 15.37 1.61
N TYR A 114 4.06 14.14 2.13
CA TYR A 114 3.08 13.10 1.83
C TYR A 114 2.04 12.86 2.93
N SER A 115 2.16 13.50 4.10
CA SER A 115 1.15 13.36 5.17
C SER A 115 -0.26 13.70 4.70
N SER A 116 -0.45 14.78 3.93
CA SER A 116 -1.78 15.19 3.45
C SER A 116 -2.37 14.26 2.37
N LEU A 117 -1.55 13.40 1.76
CA LEU A 117 -2.03 12.36 0.82
C LEU A 117 -2.67 11.19 1.57
N ILE A 118 -2.22 10.95 2.81
CA ILE A 118 -2.48 9.74 3.59
C ILE A 118 -3.43 10.00 4.74
N PHE A 119 -3.41 11.23 5.27
CA PHE A 119 -4.27 11.69 6.35
C PHE A 119 -5.16 12.82 5.86
N SER A 120 -6.43 12.79 6.29
CA SER A 120 -7.36 13.86 5.98
C SER A 120 -7.17 15.04 6.93
N ASN A 121 -7.19 16.25 6.38
CA ASN A 121 -7.30 17.49 7.17
C ASN A 121 -8.78 17.72 7.52
N GLY A 122 -9.31 16.93 8.44
CA GLY A 122 -10.67 17.06 8.98
C GLY A 122 -10.71 17.88 10.28
N TYR A 123 -11.80 17.76 11.04
CA TYR A 123 -11.99 18.40 12.37
C TYR A 123 -10.85 18.09 13.37
N CYS A 124 -10.09 17.01 13.13
CA CYS A 124 -8.84 16.69 13.80
C CYS A 124 -7.73 16.71 12.76
N GLU A 125 -6.63 17.43 13.01
CA GLU A 125 -5.44 17.34 12.19
C GLU A 125 -4.96 15.87 12.20
N ARG A 126 -4.91 15.23 11.02
CA ARG A 126 -4.46 13.84 10.80
C ARG A 126 -5.42 12.71 11.16
N ARG A 127 -6.72 12.88 10.93
CA ARG A 127 -7.68 11.75 10.96
C ARG A 127 -7.38 10.75 9.84
N THR A 128 -7.48 9.45 10.14
CA THR A 128 -7.31 8.33 9.19
C THR A 128 -8.14 8.56 7.93
N THR A 129 -7.51 8.37 6.77
CA THR A 129 -8.28 8.18 5.52
C THR A 129 -8.94 6.82 5.54
N TRP A 130 -9.95 6.61 4.69
CA TRP A 130 -10.60 5.30 4.53
C TRP A 130 -9.59 4.15 4.30
N MET A 131 -8.48 4.41 3.60
CA MET A 131 -7.41 3.42 3.43
C MET A 131 -6.79 3.00 4.76
N LEU A 132 -6.48 3.96 5.63
CA LEU A 132 -5.93 3.65 6.95
C LEU A 132 -6.96 2.97 7.87
N GLU A 133 -8.24 3.28 7.72
CA GLU A 133 -9.31 2.55 8.43
C GLU A 133 -9.34 1.08 8.01
N VAL A 134 -9.15 0.77 6.73
CA VAL A 134 -8.99 -0.61 6.24
C VAL A 134 -7.75 -1.26 6.86
N LEU A 135 -6.57 -0.60 6.84
CA LEU A 135 -5.35 -1.15 7.45
C LEU A 135 -5.51 -1.40 8.95
N CYS A 136 -6.26 -0.54 9.65
CA CYS A 136 -6.51 -0.67 11.07
C CYS A 136 -7.68 -1.60 11.40
N GLY A 137 -8.28 -2.29 10.42
CA GLY A 137 -9.40 -3.20 10.69
C GLY A 137 -10.65 -2.50 11.24
N LEU A 138 -10.88 -1.23 10.91
CA LEU A 138 -11.96 -0.39 11.46
C LEU A 138 -13.22 -0.36 10.60
N CYS A 139 -13.22 -1.03 9.45
CA CYS A 139 -14.35 -1.12 8.55
C CYS A 139 -14.52 -2.56 8.04
N ASP A 140 -15.70 -2.86 7.50
CA ASP A 140 -15.97 -4.11 6.79
C ASP A 140 -14.92 -4.33 5.68
N GLY A 141 -14.37 -5.54 5.59
CA GLY A 141 -13.24 -5.85 4.70
C GLY A 141 -11.89 -5.27 5.17
N GLY A 142 -11.77 -4.93 6.45
CA GLY A 142 -10.52 -4.51 7.07
C GLY A 142 -9.48 -5.63 7.19
N HIS A 143 -8.24 -5.26 7.50
CA HIS A 143 -7.15 -6.25 7.67
C HIS A 143 -7.35 -7.12 8.90
N PRO A 144 -6.87 -8.39 8.87
CA PRO A 144 -6.95 -9.29 10.01
C PRO A 144 -6.23 -8.70 11.24
N ASP A 145 -6.68 -9.09 12.44
CA ASP A 145 -6.25 -8.52 13.72
C ASP A 145 -4.73 -8.43 13.87
N PHE A 146 -3.97 -9.44 13.46
CA PHE A 146 -2.51 -9.42 13.61
C PHE A 146 -1.82 -8.30 12.81
N LEU A 147 -2.35 -7.93 11.62
CA LEU A 147 -1.86 -6.79 10.84
C LEU A 147 -2.38 -5.49 11.43
N ALA A 148 -3.68 -5.45 11.72
CA ALA A 148 -4.37 -4.27 12.21
C ALA A 148 -3.80 -3.80 13.56
N ASP A 149 -3.60 -4.71 14.49
CA ASP A 149 -3.08 -4.42 15.83
C ASP A 149 -1.62 -3.97 15.81
N HIS A 150 -0.83 -4.40 14.82
CA HIS A 150 0.52 -3.87 14.63
C HIS A 150 0.49 -2.40 14.23
N ILE A 151 -0.29 -2.04 13.20
CA ILE A 151 -0.33 -0.66 12.69
C ILE A 151 -1.04 0.30 13.65
N LYS A 152 -2.07 -0.14 14.38
CA LYS A 152 -2.78 0.65 15.42
C LYS A 152 -1.82 1.23 16.46
N GLN A 153 -0.68 0.61 16.72
CA GLN A 153 0.33 1.14 17.65
C GLN A 153 0.87 2.53 17.24
N ALA A 154 0.87 2.85 15.94
CA ALA A 154 1.26 4.15 15.42
C ALA A 154 0.21 5.26 15.67
N PHE A 155 -0.97 4.91 16.16
CA PHE A 155 -2.11 5.80 16.35
C PHE A 155 -2.47 5.95 17.83
N ASP A 156 -3.07 7.09 18.18
CA ASP A 156 -3.66 7.31 19.50
C ASP A 156 -5.08 6.69 19.62
N GLU A 157 -5.71 6.88 20.78
CA GLU A 157 -7.05 6.35 21.07
C GLU A 157 -8.17 6.94 20.19
N HIS A 158 -7.89 8.02 19.47
CA HIS A 158 -8.80 8.66 18.51
C HIS A 158 -8.45 8.29 17.06
N TYR A 159 -7.56 7.31 16.87
CA TYR A 159 -7.02 6.92 15.56
C TYR A 159 -6.38 8.09 14.81
N CYS A 160 -5.75 9.02 15.53
CA CYS A 160 -4.89 10.03 14.94
C CYS A 160 -3.44 9.54 14.93
N LEU A 161 -2.70 9.79 13.85
CA LEU A 161 -1.30 9.40 13.78
C LEU A 161 -0.50 10.13 14.85
N LYS A 162 0.19 9.37 15.70
CA LYS A 162 1.10 9.91 16.72
C LYS A 162 2.23 10.73 16.06
N PRO A 163 2.91 11.63 16.82
CA PRO A 163 4.10 12.30 16.32
C PRO A 163 5.11 11.29 15.75
N LEU A 164 5.72 11.61 14.60
CA LEU A 164 6.65 10.75 13.86
C LEU A 164 8.01 10.65 14.55
N THR A 165 7.99 10.14 15.77
CA THR A 165 9.16 9.75 16.55
C THR A 165 9.85 8.56 15.91
N ALA A 166 11.06 8.24 16.35
CA ALA A 166 11.79 7.07 15.88
C ALA A 166 10.97 5.77 16.04
N ASP A 167 10.25 5.63 17.16
CA ASP A 167 9.42 4.45 17.45
C ASP A 167 8.23 4.35 16.50
N VAL A 168 7.53 5.45 16.27
CA VAL A 168 6.40 5.47 15.31
C VAL A 168 6.90 5.17 13.90
N LEU A 169 8.02 5.76 13.48
CA LEU A 169 8.62 5.46 12.18
C LEU A 169 9.04 3.98 12.07
N GLN A 170 9.48 3.37 13.17
CA GLN A 170 9.83 1.95 13.19
C GLN A 170 8.59 1.07 13.04
N ILE A 171 7.50 1.37 13.76
CA ILE A 171 6.21 0.67 13.61
C ILE A 171 5.74 0.70 12.16
N LEU A 172 5.79 1.88 11.52
CA LEU A 172 5.39 2.04 10.11
C LEU A 172 6.27 1.24 9.15
N ARG A 173 7.60 1.22 9.35
CA ARG A 173 8.53 0.40 8.54
C ARG A 173 8.29 -1.09 8.70
N ASP A 174 8.06 -1.53 9.93
CA ASP A 174 7.78 -2.94 10.22
C ASP A 174 6.44 -3.34 9.61
N HIS A 175 5.42 -2.46 9.66
CA HIS A 175 4.16 -2.70 8.99
C HIS A 175 4.30 -2.75 7.47
N CYS A 176 5.07 -1.85 6.85
CA CYS A 176 5.42 -1.94 5.43
C CYS A 176 6.06 -3.30 5.07
N ALA A 177 6.94 -3.82 5.93
CA ALA A 177 7.53 -5.13 5.73
C ALA A 177 6.47 -6.24 5.82
N MET A 178 5.53 -6.18 6.77
CA MET A 178 4.40 -7.11 6.87
C MET A 178 3.51 -7.07 5.62
N LEU A 179 3.17 -5.88 5.12
CA LEU A 179 2.40 -5.73 3.88
C LEU A 179 3.15 -6.32 2.68
N PHE A 180 4.46 -6.09 2.59
CA PHE A 180 5.28 -6.69 1.54
C PHE A 180 5.32 -8.22 1.64
N ARG A 181 5.33 -8.78 2.85
CA ARG A 181 5.18 -10.23 3.05
C ARG A 181 3.86 -10.75 2.51
N CYS A 182 2.76 -10.05 2.75
CA CYS A 182 1.46 -10.41 2.18
C CYS A 182 1.51 -10.47 0.65
N LEU A 183 2.21 -9.53 0.00
CA LEU A 183 2.33 -9.49 -1.47
C LEU A 183 3.06 -10.69 -2.07
N TYR A 184 3.99 -11.34 -1.35
CA TYR A 184 4.75 -12.48 -1.91
C TYR A 184 4.32 -13.84 -1.33
N SER A 185 3.60 -13.88 -0.21
CA SER A 185 3.18 -15.12 0.43
C SER A 185 2.07 -15.85 -0.32
N THR A 186 1.24 -15.15 -1.09
CA THR A 186 0.18 -15.81 -1.87
C THR A 186 0.76 -16.52 -3.09
N LYS A 187 0.58 -17.84 -3.18
CA LYS A 187 1.18 -18.68 -4.24
C LYS A 187 0.33 -18.78 -5.51
N GLU A 188 -0.99 -18.87 -5.39
CA GLU A 188 -1.91 -19.06 -6.53
C GLU A 188 -2.80 -17.83 -6.72
N GLY A 189 -2.97 -17.36 -7.97
CA GLY A 189 -3.84 -16.23 -8.30
C GLY A 189 -3.38 -14.88 -7.73
N ASN A 190 -2.10 -14.76 -7.34
CA ASN A 190 -1.56 -13.56 -6.73
C ASN A 190 -1.51 -12.39 -7.73
N LEU A 191 -2.45 -11.45 -7.57
CA LEU A 191 -2.59 -10.28 -8.43
C LEU A 191 -1.39 -9.33 -8.35
N ALA A 192 -0.63 -9.33 -7.24
CA ALA A 192 0.59 -8.54 -7.12
C ALA A 192 1.74 -9.03 -8.02
N LEU A 193 1.64 -10.26 -8.56
CA LEU A 193 2.57 -10.79 -9.54
C LEU A 193 2.24 -10.37 -10.99
N ASP A 194 1.08 -9.76 -11.21
CA ASP A 194 0.68 -9.19 -12.50
C ASP A 194 1.03 -7.69 -12.54
N ALA A 195 2.08 -7.35 -13.27
CA ALA A 195 2.53 -5.97 -13.41
C ALA A 195 1.49 -5.07 -14.09
N GLU A 196 0.60 -5.61 -14.94
CA GLU A 196 -0.49 -4.84 -15.54
C GLU A 196 -1.58 -4.54 -14.51
N PHE A 197 -1.95 -5.51 -13.67
CA PHE A 197 -2.84 -5.27 -12.53
C PHE A 197 -2.27 -4.17 -11.63
N VAL A 198 -1.01 -4.30 -11.22
CA VAL A 198 -0.33 -3.31 -10.36
C VAL A 198 -0.30 -1.93 -11.04
N ALA A 199 0.04 -1.85 -12.32
CA ALA A 199 0.07 -0.59 -13.05
C ALA A 199 -1.32 0.05 -13.18
N ASN A 200 -2.36 -0.75 -13.39
CA ASN A 200 -3.75 -0.27 -13.46
C ASN A 200 -4.25 0.22 -12.10
N ASP A 201 -3.97 -0.48 -11.01
CA ASP A 201 -4.35 -0.03 -9.65
C ASP A 201 -3.63 1.27 -9.27
N LEU A 202 -2.33 1.34 -9.52
CA LEU A 202 -1.52 2.57 -9.40
C LEU A 202 -2.09 3.70 -10.24
N GLY A 203 -2.47 3.39 -11.49
CA GLY A 203 -3.07 4.32 -12.43
C GLY A 203 -4.40 4.87 -11.91
N LEU A 204 -5.31 4.01 -11.46
CA LEU A 204 -6.60 4.44 -10.88
C LEU A 204 -6.41 5.34 -9.67
N ARG A 205 -5.44 5.02 -8.79
CA ARG A 205 -5.20 5.78 -7.57
C ARG A 205 -4.53 7.13 -7.83
N PHE A 206 -3.63 7.19 -8.80
CA PHE A 206 -2.92 8.41 -9.20
C PHE A 206 -3.55 9.13 -10.40
N ARG A 207 -4.77 8.73 -10.82
CA ARG A 207 -5.58 9.28 -11.93
C ARG A 207 -4.93 9.25 -13.32
N TYR A 208 -4.54 8.06 -13.77
CA TYR A 208 -4.50 7.70 -15.19
C TYR A 208 -5.77 6.91 -15.51
N ARG A 209 -6.77 7.55 -16.12
CA ARG A 209 -7.78 6.80 -16.86
C ARG A 209 -7.30 6.72 -18.31
N ARG A 210 -6.85 5.53 -18.72
CA ARG A 210 -7.03 5.13 -20.11
C ARG A 210 -8.54 5.06 -20.36
N CYS A 211 -9.04 5.94 -21.23
CA CYS A 211 -10.26 5.67 -21.99
C CYS A 211 -9.90 4.76 -23.16
#